data_AF-A0A961V5X1-F1
#
_entry.id   AF-A0A961V5X1-F1
#
_cell.length_a   1.000
_cell.length_b   1.000
_cell.length_c   1.000
_cell.angle_alpha   90.00
_cell.angle_beta   90.00
_cell.angle_gamma   90.00
#
_symmetry.space_group_name_H-M   'P 1'
#
loop_
_entity.id
_entity.type
_entity.pdbx_description
1 polymer ?
#
loop_
_entity_poly.entity_id
_entity_poly.type
_entity_poly.pdbx_seq_one_letter_code
_entity_poly.pdbx_strand_id
1 'polypeptide(L)'
;CALGQASSSIMARHIVGASAEELRAVRETMRKMLKEDGPPPEGRFADLRFLEPVRDYKARHASTMLTFDAVVDALDQVEAAATTPAPATN
;
A
#
# COMPACT_ATOMS: atom_id res chain seq x y z
N CYS A 1 15.47 -3.58 -1.03
CA CYS A 1 16.37 -2.79 -0.16
C CYS A 1 15.79 -2.75 1.26
N ALA A 2 16.55 -2.30 2.25
CA ALA A 2 16.09 -2.25 3.65
C ALA A 2 14.77 -1.47 3.84
N LEU A 3 14.57 -0.36 3.13
CA LEU A 3 13.35 0.45 3.22
C LEU A 3 12.13 -0.25 2.63
N GLY A 4 12.28 -0.96 1.50
CA GLY A 4 11.20 -1.79 0.95
C GLY A 4 10.87 -2.97 1.86
N GLN A 5 11.86 -3.57 2.51
CA GLN A 5 11.63 -4.63 3.51
C GLN A 5 10.90 -4.09 4.75
N ALA A 6 11.26 -2.89 5.21
CA ALA A 6 10.61 -2.23 6.33
C ALA A 6 9.15 -1.91 6.02
N SER A 7 8.85 -1.31 4.85
CA SER A 7 7.47 -1.01 4.45
C SER A 7 6.64 -2.28 4.26
N SER A 8 7.19 -3.31 3.62
CA SER A 8 6.51 -4.61 3.48
C SER A 8 6.27 -5.30 4.82
N SER A 9 7.21 -5.20 5.77
CA SER A 9 7.04 -5.80 7.10
C SER A 9 5.89 -5.16 7.87
N ILE A 10 5.78 -3.82 7.83
CA ILE A 10 4.66 -3.10 8.45
C ILE A 10 3.35 -3.46 7.76
N MET A 11 3.31 -3.45 6.42
CA MET A 11 2.13 -3.87 5.64
C MET A 11 1.65 -5.27 6.06
N ALA A 12 2.55 -6.26 6.08
CA ALA A 12 2.22 -7.65 6.38
C ALA A 12 1.61 -7.85 7.77
N ARG A 13 1.99 -7.03 8.76
CA ARG A 13 1.44 -7.10 10.12
C ARG A 13 -0.01 -6.62 10.22
N HIS A 14 -0.42 -5.75 9.30
CA HIS A 14 -1.68 -5.01 9.43
C HIS A 14 -2.70 -5.33 8.34
N ILE A 15 -2.27 -5.91 7.21
CA ILE A 15 -3.11 -6.16 6.04
C ILE A 15 -4.25 -7.15 6.28
N VAL A 16 -4.07 -8.15 7.16
CA VAL A 16 -5.12 -9.14 7.44
C VAL A 16 -6.29 -8.47 8.16
N GLY A 17 -7.48 -8.60 7.57
CA GLY A 17 -8.71 -7.97 8.05
C GLY A 17 -8.81 -6.47 7.75
N ALA A 18 -7.95 -5.91 6.90
CA ALA A 18 -8.14 -4.57 6.32
C ALA A 18 -9.04 -4.66 5.09
N SER A 19 -9.87 -3.65 4.87
CA SER A 19 -10.71 -3.54 3.66
C SER A 19 -9.91 -3.03 2.45
N ALA A 20 -10.44 -3.25 1.25
CA ALA A 20 -9.85 -2.70 0.02
C ALA A 20 -9.77 -1.16 0.05
N GLU A 21 -10.77 -0.51 0.65
CA GLU A 21 -10.80 0.95 0.83
C GLU A 21 -9.69 1.42 1.77
N GLU A 22 -9.49 0.74 2.91
CA GLU A 22 -8.39 1.05 3.84
C GLU A 22 -7.03 0.90 3.16
N LEU A 23 -6.84 -0.13 2.32
CA LEU A 23 -5.59 -0.40 1.61
C LEU A 23 -5.30 0.64 0.51
N ARG A 24 -6.34 1.08 -0.21
CA ARG A 24 -6.22 2.18 -1.17
C ARG A 24 -5.96 3.51 -0.47
N ALA A 25 -6.62 3.77 0.66
CA ALA A 25 -6.42 4.97 1.45
C ALA A 25 -4.99 5.08 2.01
N VAL A 26 -4.45 4.00 2.61
CA VAL A 26 -3.07 4.03 3.14
C VAL A 26 -2.04 4.22 2.03
N ARG A 27 -2.26 3.62 0.84
CA ARG A 27 -1.39 3.84 -0.33
C ARG A 27 -1.36 5.31 -0.71
N GLU A 28 -2.50 5.97 -0.75
CA GLU A 28 -2.58 7.39 -1.09
C GLU A 28 -1.97 8.29 -0.01
N THR A 29 -2.22 7.98 1.27
CA THR A 29 -1.59 8.72 2.38
C THR A 29 -0.07 8.59 2.35
N MET A 30 0.47 7.40 2.07
CA MET A 30 1.91 7.20 1.90
C MET A 30 2.47 8.00 0.72
N ARG A 31 1.75 8.05 -0.41
CA ARG A 31 2.14 8.87 -1.56
C ARG A 31 2.21 10.35 -1.19
N LYS A 32 1.19 10.88 -0.52
CA LYS A 32 1.13 12.27 -0.05
C LYS A 32 2.22 12.59 0.96
N MET A 33 2.44 11.70 1.94
CA MET A 33 3.49 11.85 2.94
C MET A 33 4.88 11.96 2.29
N LEU A 34 5.17 11.13 1.28
CA LEU A 34 6.49 11.09 0.66
C LEU A 34 6.70 12.17 -0.41
N LYS A 35 5.64 12.60 -1.11
CA LYS A 35 5.76 13.48 -2.29
C LYS A 35 5.19 14.88 -2.11
N GLU A 36 4.29 15.08 -1.16
CA GLU A 36 3.47 16.29 -1.02
C GLU A 36 3.51 16.89 0.39
N ASP A 37 4.46 16.46 1.23
CA ASP A 37 4.60 16.93 2.61
C ASP A 37 3.33 16.67 3.46
N GLY A 38 2.58 15.62 3.10
CA GLY A 38 1.37 15.22 3.81
C GLY A 38 1.65 14.56 5.16
N PRO A 39 0.63 14.49 6.04
CA PRO A 39 0.74 13.83 7.33
C PRO A 39 0.95 12.31 7.18
N PRO A 40 1.57 11.66 8.19
CA PRO A 40 1.72 10.21 8.19
C PRO A 40 0.37 9.48 8.33
N PRO A 41 0.30 8.19 7.93
CA PRO A 41 -0.88 7.37 8.16
C PRO A 41 -1.22 7.23 9.65
N GLU A 42 -2.51 7.09 9.93
CA GLU A 42 -3.05 6.91 11.27
C GLU A 42 -3.70 5.52 11.44
N GLY A 43 -4.24 5.26 12.64
CA GLY A 43 -5.00 4.05 12.94
C GLY A 43 -4.21 2.76 12.76
N ARG A 44 -4.79 1.79 12.04
CA ARG A 44 -4.22 0.46 11.78
C ARG A 44 -2.80 0.52 11.20
N PHE A 45 -2.49 1.55 10.40
CA PHE A 45 -1.21 1.69 9.72
C PHE A 45 -0.32 2.78 10.33
N ALA A 46 -0.57 3.18 11.59
CA ALA A 46 0.17 4.26 12.25
C ALA A 46 1.68 4.04 12.35
N ASP A 47 2.16 2.79 12.32
CA ASP A 47 3.59 2.47 12.33
C ASP A 47 4.32 2.93 11.06
N LEU A 48 3.59 3.23 9.98
CA LEU A 48 4.19 3.79 8.76
C LEU A 48 4.77 5.19 8.96
N ARG A 49 4.42 5.90 10.04
CA ARG A 49 5.05 7.17 10.43
C ARG A 49 6.57 7.06 10.58
N PHE A 50 7.10 5.88 10.91
CA PHE A 50 8.56 5.69 11.00
C PHE A 50 9.27 5.80 9.65
N LEU A 51 8.52 5.77 8.54
CA LEU A 51 9.04 6.00 7.20
C LEU A 51 8.98 7.47 6.78
N GLU A 52 8.48 8.38 7.61
CA GLU A 52 8.43 9.82 7.30
C GLU A 52 9.80 10.41 6.90
N PRO A 53 10.95 10.04 7.52
CA PRO A 53 12.26 10.53 7.08
C PRO A 53 12.60 10.18 5.62
N VAL A 54 11.91 9.21 5.01
CA VAL A 54 12.11 8.83 3.60
C VAL A 54 11.60 9.93 2.64
N ARG A 55 10.78 10.88 3.11
CA ARG A 55 10.33 12.07 2.35
C ARG A 55 11.50 12.76 1.64
N ASP A 56 12.61 12.96 2.35
CA ASP A 56 13.80 13.63 1.83
C ASP A 56 14.67 12.75 0.91
N TYR A 57 14.46 11.44 0.90
CA TYR A 57 15.23 10.48 0.11
C TYR A 57 14.47 10.04 -1.16
N LYS A 58 14.31 10.97 -2.11
CA LYS A 58 13.55 10.76 -3.36
C LYS A 58 13.91 9.48 -4.13
N ALA A 59 15.19 9.13 -4.17
CA ALA A 59 15.68 7.91 -4.82
C ALA A 59 15.16 6.59 -4.18
N ARG A 60 14.57 6.66 -2.98
CA ARG A 60 14.05 5.50 -2.23
C ARG A 60 12.52 5.45 -2.19
N HIS A 61 11.84 6.46 -2.73
CA HIS A 61 10.37 6.51 -2.78
C HIS A 61 9.80 5.29 -3.51
N ALA A 62 10.33 4.95 -4.69
CA ALA A 62 9.87 3.81 -5.48
C ALA A 62 9.94 2.49 -4.70
N SER A 63 11.09 2.20 -4.06
CA SER A 63 11.23 0.97 -3.27
C SER A 63 10.35 0.92 -2.03
N THR A 64 10.01 2.08 -1.46
CA THR A 64 9.15 2.17 -0.26
C THR A 64 7.68 1.98 -0.64
N MET A 65 7.26 2.54 -1.77
CA MET A 65 5.90 2.49 -2.30
C MET A 65 5.53 1.14 -2.92
N LEU A 66 6.52 0.36 -3.39
CA LEU A 66 6.31 -0.89 -4.12
C LEU A 66 5.28 -1.83 -3.47
N THR A 67 5.35 -2.02 -2.16
CA THR A 67 4.43 -2.93 -1.45
C THR A 67 2.99 -2.44 -1.44
N PHE A 68 2.76 -1.13 -1.46
CA PHE A 68 1.43 -0.54 -1.47
C PHE A 68 0.83 -0.62 -2.86
N ASP A 69 1.62 -0.28 -3.88
CA ASP A 69 1.21 -0.36 -5.27
C ASP A 69 0.88 -1.82 -5.65
N ALA A 70 1.69 -2.79 -5.23
CA ALA A 70 1.45 -4.21 -5.48
C ALA A 70 0.16 -4.74 -4.81
N VAL A 71 -0.17 -4.25 -3.62
CA VAL A 71 -1.42 -4.64 -2.93
C VAL A 71 -2.64 -4.06 -3.65
N VAL A 72 -2.60 -2.78 -4.03
CA VAL A 72 -3.70 -2.15 -4.76
C VAL A 72 -3.90 -2.81 -6.13
N ASP A 73 -2.82 -3.09 -6.87
CA ASP A 73 -2.87 -3.81 -8.14
C ASP A 73 -3.49 -5.21 -7.98
N ALA A 74 -3.13 -5.95 -6.92
CA ALA A 74 -3.75 -7.24 -6.63
C ALA A 74 -5.26 -7.14 -6.32
N LEU A 75 -5.69 -6.08 -5.61
CA LEU A 75 -7.12 -5.82 -5.38
C LEU A 75 -7.86 -5.52 -6.69
N ASP A 76 -7.28 -4.69 -7.55
CA ASP A 76 -7.85 -4.33 -8.85
C ASP A 76 -7.99 -5.58 -9.75
N GLN A 77 -7.00 -6.47 -9.75
CA GLN A 77 -7.07 -7.75 -10.48
C GLN A 77 -8.20 -8.66 -9.98
N VAL A 78 -8.39 -8.75 -8.65
CA VAL A 78 -9.45 -9.57 -8.05
C VAL A 78 -10.83 -9.00 -8.38
N GLU A 79 -11.01 -7.68 -8.30
CA GLU A 79 -12.27 -7.01 -8.67
C GLU A 79 -12.60 -7.20 -10.17
N ALA A 80 -11.59 -7.11 -11.04
CA ALA A 80 -11.76 -7.36 -12.48
C ALA A 80 -12.15 -8.82 -12.77
N ALA A 81 -11.50 -9.78 -12.09
CA ALA A 81 -11.83 -11.20 -12.22
C ALA A 81 -13.25 -11.52 -11.75
N ALA A 82 -13.70 -10.93 -10.64
CA ALA A 82 -15.04 -11.14 -10.11
C ALA A 82 -16.15 -10.61 -11.04
N THR A 83 -15.83 -9.63 -11.89
CA THR A 83 -16.77 -9.06 -12.87
C THR A 83 -16.86 -9.90 -14.15
N THR A 84 -15.99 -10.89 -14.33
CA THR A 84 -16.02 -11.81 -15.48
C THR A 84 -16.79 -13.09 -15.09
N PRO A 85 -18.04 -13.30 -15.58
CA PRO A 85 -18.75 -14.53 -15.28
C PRO A 85 -17.99 -15.73 -15.89
N ALA A 86 -17.73 -16.75 -15.06
CA ALA A 86 -17.08 -17.97 -15.49
C ALA A 86 -17.85 -18.63 -16.65
N PRO A 87 -17.17 -19.21 -17.67
CA PRO A 87 -17.86 -19.90 -18.74
C PRO A 87 -18.65 -21.09 -18.14
N ALA A 88 -19.96 -21.05 -18.31
CA ALA A 88 -20.85 -22.16 -17.98
C ALA A 88 -20.36 -23.41 -18.71
N THR A 89 -19.84 -24.39 -17.96
CA THR A 89 -19.45 -25.68 -18.52
C THR A 89 -20.72 -26.54 -18.51
N ASN A 90 -21.16 -26.90 -19.72
CA ASN A 90 -22.28 -27.80 -20.02
C ASN A 90 -21.96 -29.25 -19.63
#